data_AF-M5RVQ4-F1
#
_entry.id   AF-M5RVQ4-F1
#
_cell.length_a   1.000
_cell.length_b   1.000
_cell.length_c   1.000
_cell.angle_alpha   90.00
_cell.angle_beta   90.00
_cell.angle_gamma   90.00
#
_symmetry.space_group_name_H-M   'P 1'
#
loop_
_entity.id
_entity.type
_entity.pdbx_description
1 polymer ?
#
loop_
_entity_poly.entity_id
_entity_poly.type
_entity_poly.pdbx_seq_one_letter_code
_entity_poly.pdbx_strand_id
1 'polypeptide(L)'
;MISLFDLLKIGIGPSSSHTVGPMIATQRFAKQLEQTGRAESVVRIAIDLYGSLALTGKGHRTDRAAILGLCGEHPRTVDPESIDPRYAKIQSDHVLPWMGKHSIEFDIERDLRFHGDTFLPEHPNGIRCTAIA
;
A
#
# COMPACT_ATOMS: atom_id res chain seq x y z
N MET A 1 -24.49 -12.21 -5.86
CA MET A 1 -24.72 -12.00 -7.30
C MET A 1 -23.46 -11.36 -7.86
N ILE A 2 -22.87 -11.92 -8.93
CA ILE A 2 -21.67 -11.36 -9.56
C ILE A 2 -22.13 -10.39 -10.65
N SER A 3 -21.63 -9.14 -10.65
CA SER A 3 -21.92 -8.12 -11.65
C SER A 3 -20.87 -8.08 -12.76
N LEU A 4 -21.22 -7.56 -13.93
CA LEU A 4 -20.25 -7.25 -14.99
C LEU A 4 -19.15 -6.30 -14.48
N PHE A 5 -19.50 -5.37 -13.59
CA PHE A 5 -18.55 -4.45 -12.97
C PHE A 5 -17.62 -5.13 -11.95
N ASP A 6 -17.95 -6.34 -11.49
CA ASP A 6 -17.05 -7.14 -10.66
C ASP A 6 -15.94 -7.77 -11.50
N LEU A 7 -16.23 -8.07 -12.76
CA LEU A 7 -15.32 -8.68 -13.73
C LEU A 7 -14.45 -7.64 -14.46
N LEU A 8 -15.05 -6.51 -14.86
CA LEU A 8 -14.38 -5.43 -15.60
C LEU A 8 -14.14 -4.22 -14.69
N LYS A 9 -12.95 -4.16 -14.08
CA LYS A 9 -12.54 -3.06 -13.21
C LYS A 9 -11.41 -2.26 -13.86
N ILE A 10 -11.59 -0.95 -13.92
CA ILE A 10 -10.50 -0.02 -14.24
C ILE A 10 -9.51 -0.03 -13.08
N GLY A 11 -8.22 -0.06 -13.38
CA GLY A 11 -7.16 -0.04 -12.38
C GLY A 11 -5.80 0.19 -13.03
N ILE A 12 -4.74 0.18 -12.23
CA ILE A 12 -3.36 0.21 -12.71
C ILE A 12 -2.78 -1.20 -12.82
N GLY A 13 -1.97 -1.40 -13.86
CA GLY A 13 -1.17 -2.60 -14.02
C GLY A 13 0.08 -2.61 -13.14
N PRO A 14 0.84 -3.71 -13.11
CA PRO A 14 0.67 -4.89 -13.96
C PRO A 14 -0.30 -5.95 -13.44
N SER A 15 -0.71 -5.91 -12.16
CA SER A 15 -1.44 -7.03 -11.53
C SER A 15 -2.61 -6.60 -10.65
N SER A 16 -3.77 -7.22 -10.84
CA SER A 16 -4.92 -7.00 -9.96
C SER A 16 -4.66 -7.46 -8.52
N SER A 17 -3.99 -8.61 -8.34
CA SER A 17 -3.74 -9.18 -7.01
C SER A 17 -2.51 -8.59 -6.32
N HIS A 18 -1.52 -8.14 -7.09
CA HIS A 18 -0.23 -7.66 -6.55
C HIS A 18 -0.04 -6.14 -6.68
N THR A 19 -0.91 -5.43 -7.42
CA THR A 19 -0.85 -3.97 -7.56
C THR A 19 -2.14 -3.34 -7.06
N VAL A 20 -3.29 -3.69 -7.66
CA VAL A 20 -4.58 -3.09 -7.31
C VAL A 20 -5.00 -3.45 -5.88
N GLY A 21 -4.93 -4.74 -5.52
CA GLY A 21 -5.28 -5.24 -4.18
C GLY A 21 -4.50 -4.57 -3.05
N PRO A 22 -3.15 -4.57 -3.08
CA PRO A 22 -2.33 -3.93 -2.06
C PRO A 22 -2.57 -2.43 -1.90
N MET A 23 -2.70 -1.67 -3.01
CA MET A 23 -3.03 -0.24 -2.93
C MET A 23 -4.39 0.01 -2.27
N ILE A 24 -5.41 -0.79 -2.59
CA ILE A 24 -6.72 -0.70 -1.94
C ILE A 24 -6.61 -1.05 -0.45
N ALA A 25 -5.85 -2.10 -0.12
CA ALA A 25 -5.71 -2.57 1.26
C ALA A 25 -5.07 -1.49 2.16
N THR A 26 -3.96 -0.90 1.73
CA THR A 26 -3.29 0.16 2.50
C THR A 26 -4.09 1.45 2.55
N GLN A 27 -4.77 1.84 1.45
CA GLN A 27 -5.67 3.00 1.47
C GLN A 27 -6.83 2.81 2.45
N ARG A 28 -7.41 1.61 2.50
CA ARG A 28 -8.49 1.29 3.46
C ARG A 28 -7.99 1.37 4.90
N PHE A 29 -6.80 0.85 5.18
CA PHE A 29 -6.17 0.96 6.48
C PHE A 29 -5.99 2.43 6.90
N ALA A 30 -5.43 3.26 6.02
CA ALA A 30 -5.24 4.69 6.30
C ALA A 30 -6.58 5.42 6.54
N LYS A 31 -7.57 5.19 5.67
CA LYS A 31 -8.93 5.73 5.85
C LYS A 31 -9.58 5.29 7.16
N GLN A 32 -9.36 4.06 7.62
CA GLN A 32 -9.93 3.58 8.87
C GLN A 32 -9.33 4.32 10.08
N LEU A 33 -8.03 4.64 10.07
CA LEU A 33 -7.42 5.44 11.13
C LEU A 33 -7.92 6.89 11.13
N GLU A 34 -8.14 7.47 9.95
CA GLU A 34 -8.78 8.79 9.80
C GLU A 34 -10.19 8.79 10.40
N GLN A 35 -11.02 7.81 10.03
CA GLN A 35 -12.41 7.69 10.49
C GLN A 35 -12.53 7.43 11.99
N THR A 36 -11.53 6.80 12.59
CA THR A 36 -11.52 6.50 14.04
C THR A 36 -10.83 7.58 14.87
N GLY A 37 -10.41 8.70 14.25
CA GLY A 37 -9.73 9.81 14.94
C GLY A 37 -8.33 9.45 15.46
N ARG A 38 -7.73 8.35 14.96
CA ARG A 38 -6.42 7.86 15.40
C ARG A 38 -5.28 8.37 14.53
N ALA A 39 -5.58 8.93 13.36
CA ALA A 39 -4.58 9.36 12.38
C ALA A 39 -3.59 10.38 12.95
N GLU A 40 -4.02 11.35 13.75
CA GLU A 40 -3.14 12.40 14.30
C GLU A 40 -2.09 11.84 15.27
N SER A 41 -2.35 10.70 15.90
CA SER A 41 -1.40 10.04 16.79
C SER A 41 -0.36 9.21 16.03
N VAL A 42 -0.54 8.97 14.73
CA VAL A 42 0.37 8.11 13.95
C VAL A 42 1.64 8.87 13.64
N VAL A 43 2.77 8.40 14.14
CA VAL A 43 4.10 8.96 13.83
C VAL A 43 4.84 8.15 12.77
N ARG A 44 4.49 6.87 12.62
CA ARG A 44 5.11 5.93 11.67
C ARG A 44 4.17 4.77 11.31
N ILE A 45 4.36 4.19 10.13
CA ILE A 45 3.68 2.98 9.68
C ILE A 45 4.70 1.90 9.30
N ALA A 46 4.36 0.63 9.52
CA ALA A 46 5.04 -0.51 8.91
C ALA A 46 4.08 -1.30 8.02
N ILE A 47 4.55 -1.71 6.84
CA ILE A 47 3.88 -2.61 5.92
C ILE A 47 4.68 -3.91 5.85
N ASP A 48 4.05 -5.02 6.21
CA ASP A 48 4.61 -6.36 6.07
C ASP A 48 3.85 -7.11 4.97
N LEU A 49 4.57 -7.52 3.93
CA LEU A 49 4.07 -8.36 2.84
C LEU A 49 4.48 -9.81 3.10
N TYR A 50 3.60 -10.77 2.83
CA TYR A 50 3.81 -12.19 3.14
C TYR A 50 3.62 -13.07 1.91
N GLY A 51 4.21 -14.26 1.95
CA GLY A 51 4.01 -15.33 0.98
C GLY A 51 4.23 -14.90 -0.47
N SER A 52 3.33 -15.32 -1.36
CA SER A 52 3.42 -15.02 -2.81
C SER A 52 3.45 -13.53 -3.12
N LEU A 53 2.77 -12.71 -2.30
CA LEU A 53 2.76 -11.26 -2.44
C LEU A 53 4.16 -10.67 -2.19
N ALA A 54 4.88 -11.19 -1.20
CA ALA A 54 6.26 -10.79 -0.93
C ALA A 54 7.21 -11.31 -2.02
N LEU A 55 7.10 -12.58 -2.39
CA LEU A 55 8.01 -13.23 -3.34
C LEU A 55 8.06 -12.54 -4.71
N THR A 56 6.92 -12.08 -5.21
CA THR A 56 6.84 -11.46 -6.55
C THR A 56 6.57 -9.95 -6.51
N GLY A 57 6.47 -9.36 -5.32
CA GLY A 57 5.94 -8.01 -5.15
C GLY A 57 6.76 -6.93 -5.85
N LYS A 58 8.10 -7.04 -5.85
CA LYS A 58 8.97 -6.08 -6.56
C LYS A 58 8.73 -6.08 -8.07
N GLY A 59 8.60 -7.27 -8.67
CA GLY A 59 8.30 -7.41 -10.11
C GLY A 59 6.91 -6.88 -10.49
N HIS A 60 5.96 -6.94 -9.56
CA HIS A 60 4.59 -6.46 -9.74
C HIS A 60 4.34 -5.04 -9.22
N ARG A 61 5.39 -4.31 -8.80
CA ARG A 61 5.29 -2.95 -8.23
C ARG A 61 4.38 -2.85 -6.99
N THR A 62 4.30 -3.93 -6.20
CA THR A 62 3.54 -3.99 -4.95
C THR A 62 4.03 -2.97 -3.93
N ASP A 63 5.34 -2.72 -3.90
CA ASP A 63 5.98 -1.70 -3.07
C ASP A 63 5.35 -0.32 -3.27
N ARG A 64 5.39 0.17 -4.51
CA ARG A 64 4.83 1.45 -4.93
C ARG A 64 3.34 1.52 -4.66
N ALA A 65 2.63 0.44 -5.02
CA ALA A 65 1.19 0.37 -4.86
C ALA A 65 0.77 0.48 -3.39
N ALA A 66 1.42 -0.28 -2.51
CA ALA A 66 1.14 -0.28 -1.08
C ALA A 66 1.44 1.10 -0.46
N ILE A 67 2.58 1.71 -0.78
CA ILE A 67 2.97 3.03 -0.27
C ILE A 67 2.01 4.11 -0.74
N LEU A 68 1.70 4.19 -2.04
CA LEU A 68 0.80 5.22 -2.56
C LEU A 68 -0.64 5.07 -2.06
N GLY A 69 -1.07 3.85 -1.73
CA GLY A 69 -2.36 3.67 -1.04
C GLY A 69 -2.40 4.37 0.32
N LEU A 70 -1.31 4.35 1.11
CA LEU A 70 -1.21 5.13 2.35
C LEU A 70 -1.19 6.64 2.10
N CYS A 71 -0.69 7.08 0.95
CA CYS A 71 -0.76 8.48 0.51
C CYS A 71 -2.18 8.91 0.09
N GLY A 72 -3.15 8.00 0.12
CA GLY A 72 -4.54 8.25 -0.26
C GLY A 72 -4.88 7.95 -1.72
N GLU A 73 -3.92 7.47 -2.52
CA GLU A 73 -4.16 7.13 -3.92
C GLU A 73 -5.11 5.96 -4.09
N HIS A 74 -5.75 5.92 -5.25
CA HIS A 74 -6.66 4.83 -5.61
C HIS A 74 -6.33 4.29 -7.02
N PRO A 75 -6.33 2.96 -7.25
CA PRO A 75 -5.94 2.39 -8.54
C PRO A 75 -6.76 2.88 -9.74
N ARG A 76 -8.00 3.34 -9.51
CA ARG A 76 -8.87 3.85 -10.56
C ARG A 76 -8.55 5.27 -11.04
N THR A 77 -7.88 6.06 -10.20
CA THR A 77 -7.75 7.52 -10.40
C THR A 77 -6.31 8.01 -10.28
N VAL A 78 -5.40 7.19 -9.76
CA VAL A 78 -3.99 7.53 -9.68
C VAL A 78 -3.44 7.75 -11.08
N ASP A 79 -2.67 8.83 -11.24
CA ASP A 79 -1.90 9.08 -12.45
C ASP A 79 -0.68 8.13 -12.48
N PRO A 80 -0.59 7.19 -13.45
CA PRO A 80 0.52 6.25 -13.55
C PRO A 80 1.88 6.93 -13.69
N GLU A 81 1.96 8.10 -14.33
CA GLU A 81 3.22 8.82 -14.55
C GLU A 81 3.76 9.45 -13.26
N SER A 82 2.86 9.72 -12.29
CA SER A 82 3.23 10.25 -10.98
C SER A 82 3.82 9.21 -10.01
N ILE A 83 3.65 7.91 -10.29
CA ILE A 83 3.95 6.83 -9.32
C ILE A 83 5.44 6.78 -8.99
N ASP A 84 6.29 6.65 -10.01
CA ASP A 84 7.73 6.49 -9.83
C ASP A 84 8.39 7.76 -9.24
N PRO A 85 8.07 8.99 -9.69
CA PRO A 85 8.56 10.22 -9.07
C PRO A 85 8.19 10.36 -7.59
N ARG A 86 6.95 10.02 -7.22
CA ARG A 86 6.50 10.12 -5.82
C ARG A 86 7.15 9.07 -4.94
N TYR A 87 7.29 7.84 -5.45
CA TYR A 87 8.03 6.80 -4.74
C TYR A 87 9.48 7.22 -4.48
N ALA A 88 10.17 7.77 -5.49
CA ALA A 88 11.53 8.25 -5.36
C ALA A 88 11.64 9.39 -4.32
N LYS A 89 10.67 10.29 -4.27
CA LYS A 89 10.61 11.36 -3.26
C LYS A 89 10.43 10.83 -1.85
N ILE A 90 9.55 9.85 -1.65
CA ILE A 90 9.37 9.20 -0.33
C ILE A 90 10.66 8.47 0.07
N GLN A 91 11.33 7.82 -0.88
CA GLN A 91 12.60 7.16 -0.66
C GLN A 91 13.72 8.13 -0.25
N SER A 92 13.81 9.30 -0.87
CA SER A 92 14.85 10.29 -0.54
C SER A 92 14.58 11.03 0.75
N ASP A 93 13.31 11.37 1.00
CA ASP A 93 12.94 12.27 2.09
C ASP A 93 12.71 11.49 3.40
N HIS A 94 12.55 10.16 3.34
CA HIS A 94 12.15 9.28 4.44
C HIS A 94 10.85 9.75 5.12
N VAL A 95 9.95 10.33 4.31
CA VAL A 95 8.69 10.92 4.76
C VAL A 95 7.57 10.47 3.84
N LEU A 96 6.45 10.05 4.45
CA LEU A 96 5.24 9.66 3.75
C LEU A 96 4.15 10.73 3.91
N PRO A 97 3.59 11.28 2.81
CA PRO A 97 2.47 12.22 2.86
C PRO A 97 1.17 11.46 3.16
N TRP A 98 0.92 11.23 4.44
CA TRP A 98 -0.22 10.47 4.96
C TRP A 98 -1.55 11.05 4.48
N MET A 99 -2.26 10.27 3.64
CA MET A 99 -3.53 10.66 3.03
C MET A 99 -3.52 12.03 2.33
N GLY A 100 -2.34 12.55 1.97
CA GLY A 100 -2.15 13.91 1.46
C GLY A 100 -2.46 15.04 2.46
N LYS A 101 -2.58 14.74 3.77
CA LYS A 101 -2.96 15.70 4.81
C LYS A 101 -1.79 16.18 5.65
N HIS A 102 -1.02 15.24 6.20
CA HIS A 102 0.16 15.52 7.00
C HIS A 102 1.28 14.55 6.61
N SER A 103 2.46 14.75 7.17
CA SER A 103 3.64 13.93 6.89
C SER A 103 4.00 13.10 8.11
N ILE A 104 4.33 11.82 7.89
CA ILE A 104 4.83 10.92 8.92
C ILE A 104 6.20 10.38 8.52
N GLU A 105 6.99 9.95 9.51
CA GLU A 105 8.27 9.27 9.24
C GLU A 105 8.00 7.96 8.51
N PHE A 106 8.72 7.72 7.42
CA PHE A 106 8.61 6.47 6.68
C PHE A 106 9.90 6.19 5.92
N ASP A 107 10.65 5.22 6.41
CA ASP A 107 11.84 4.71 5.76
C ASP A 107 11.49 3.43 5.00
N ILE A 108 11.60 3.44 3.67
CA ILE A 108 11.18 2.30 2.85
C ILE A 108 11.92 1.01 3.23
N GLU A 109 13.21 1.08 3.54
CA GLU A 109 14.01 -0.12 3.82
C GLU A 109 13.64 -0.75 5.17
N ARG A 110 13.32 0.09 6.16
CA ARG A 110 12.92 -0.33 7.51
C ARG A 110 11.45 -0.71 7.61
N ASP A 111 10.59 0.06 6.94
CA ASP A 111 9.15 0.09 7.18
C ASP A 111 8.35 -0.68 6.12
N LEU A 112 8.93 -1.03 4.97
CA LEU A 112 8.33 -1.94 4.00
C LEU A 112 9.09 -3.27 3.94
N ARG A 113 8.49 -4.33 4.47
CA ARG A 113 9.14 -5.63 4.68
C ARG A 113 8.53 -6.71 3.83
N PHE A 114 9.40 -7.56 3.28
CA PHE A 114 9.04 -8.67 2.41
C PHE A 114 9.37 -9.99 3.11
N HIS A 115 8.35 -10.69 3.60
CA HIS A 115 8.45 -11.99 4.26
C HIS A 115 8.10 -13.10 3.28
N GLY A 116 9.03 -13.43 2.37
CA GLY A 116 8.80 -14.41 1.30
C GLY A 116 8.70 -15.87 1.77
N ASP A 117 9.21 -16.17 2.96
CA ASP A 117 9.22 -17.49 3.60
C ASP A 117 8.08 -17.68 4.59
N THR A 118 7.35 -16.62 4.92
CA THR A 118 6.29 -16.62 5.93
C THR A 118 4.93 -16.44 5.27
N PHE A 119 3.99 -17.34 5.56
CA PHE A 119 2.64 -17.33 5.01
C PHE A 119 1.62 -17.11 6.13
N LEU A 120 0.63 -16.24 5.88
CA LEU A 120 -0.51 -16.10 6.79
C LEU A 120 -1.49 -17.28 6.61
N PRO A 121 -2.25 -17.67 7.65
CA PRO A 121 -3.07 -18.89 7.61
C PRO A 121 -4.15 -18.93 6.53
N GLU A 122 -4.71 -17.78 6.13
CA GLU A 122 -5.89 -17.73 5.27
C GLU A 122 -5.56 -17.75 3.77
N HIS A 123 -4.54 -16.99 3.33
CA HIS A 123 -4.24 -16.82 1.91
C HIS A 123 -2.78 -16.40 1.69
N PRO A 124 -2.10 -16.89 0.62
CA PRO A 124 -0.68 -16.58 0.36
C PRO A 124 -0.38 -15.13 0.02
N ASN A 125 -1.38 -14.35 -0.44
CA ASN A 125 -1.21 -12.91 -0.70
C ASN A 125 -1.54 -12.10 0.56
N GLY A 126 -0.72 -12.27 1.61
CA GLY A 126 -0.93 -11.63 2.90
C GLY A 126 -0.29 -10.24 2.98
N ILE A 127 -0.98 -9.29 3.59
CA ILE A 127 -0.47 -7.96 3.93
C ILE A 127 -0.90 -7.59 5.35
N ARG A 128 0.01 -7.00 6.13
CA ARG A 128 -0.28 -6.41 7.43
C ARG A 128 0.22 -4.97 7.46
N CYS A 129 -0.64 -4.06 7.92
CA CYS A 129 -0.27 -2.67 8.17
C CYS A 129 -0.30 -2.44 9.69
N THR A 130 0.74 -1.83 10.22
CA THR A 130 0.87 -1.52 11.64
C THR A 130 1.07 -0.02 11.80
N ALA A 131 0.22 0.64 12.59
CA ALA A 131 0.41 2.03 12.96
C ALA A 131 1.12 2.15 14.30
N ILE A 132 2.07 3.06 14.36
CA ILE A 132 2.89 3.34 15.53
C ILE A 132 2.64 4.79 15.91
N ALA A 133 2.33 5.00 17.18
CA ALA A 133 2.04 6.29 17.79
C ALA A 133 3.12 6.66 18.80
#